data_AF-A0A8U0R241-F1
#
_entry.id   AF-A0A8U0R241-F1
#
_cell.length_a   1.000
_cell.length_b   1.000
_cell.length_c   1.000
_cell.angle_alpha   90.00
_cell.angle_beta   90.00
_cell.angle_gamma   90.00
#
_symmetry.space_group_name_H-M   'P 1'
#
loop_
_entity.id
_entity.type
_entity.pdbx_description
1 polymer ?
#
loop_
_entity_poly.entity_id
_entity_poly.type
_entity_poly.pdbx_seq_one_letter_code
_entity_poly.pdbx_strand_id
1 'polypeptide(L)'
;MTFQKSSSTSSIFHMLILWFVIVLFCADGLRAEMGTTPNLKHIVIGRCYSYITLVCPNSSYDCEEIWREFEEAVMRKSRCNVKIKDYKRMFHATPQTLTCGKLLFWSKTRELMHSYAAVTRRFWTLEDTLVGYMFNDLIWCGQEEKDRGFDFNSCPDWSTCVNHPVYSLWRQASQNFAAAACGNITVLLNGSIENAFNRKSMFGGVELDSLNPRMVDHVNIKVVANLEGPFLESCTQGSIVDLINVLQTRGFRWTCTDSDL
;
A
#
# COMPACT_ATOMS: atom_id res chain seq x y z
N MET A 1 39.49 19.36 59.77
CA MET A 1 39.33 18.59 58.51
C MET A 1 38.13 19.13 57.77
N THR A 2 38.37 20.07 56.86
CA THR A 2 37.36 20.66 55.96
C THR A 2 37.26 19.76 54.72
N PHE A 3 36.09 19.14 54.53
CA PHE A 3 35.81 18.30 53.37
C PHE A 3 35.54 19.16 52.14
N GLN A 4 36.39 19.00 51.13
CA GLN A 4 36.28 19.64 49.82
C GLN A 4 35.20 18.92 48.99
N LYS A 5 34.06 19.57 48.77
CA LYS A 5 32.95 19.04 47.98
C LYS A 5 33.28 19.22 46.48
N SER A 6 33.83 18.16 45.89
CA SER A 6 34.31 18.13 44.50
C SER A 6 33.15 18.07 43.49
N SER A 7 33.22 18.96 42.49
CA SER A 7 32.90 18.79 41.06
C SER A 7 32.01 17.61 40.64
N SER A 8 30.73 17.62 41.02
CA SER A 8 29.72 16.68 40.48
C SER A 8 28.77 17.36 39.47
N THR A 9 28.50 18.65 39.64
CA THR A 9 27.57 19.41 38.79
C THR A 9 28.10 19.68 37.38
N SER A 10 29.41 19.89 37.22
CA SER A 10 30.04 20.12 35.90
C SER A 10 29.98 18.88 35.00
N SER A 11 30.16 17.68 35.57
CA SER A 11 30.15 16.43 34.79
C SER A 11 28.74 16.06 34.28
N ILE A 12 27.71 16.34 35.08
CA ILE A 12 26.30 16.11 34.69
C ILE A 12 25.88 17.08 33.57
N PHE A 13 26.35 18.33 33.60
CA PHE A 13 26.05 19.32 32.57
C PHE A 13 26.66 18.94 31.22
N HIS A 14 27.89 18.41 31.20
CA HIS A 14 28.52 17.92 29.97
C HIS A 14 27.82 16.67 29.40
N MET A 15 27.35 15.75 30.26
CA MET A 15 26.55 14.59 29.84
C MET A 15 25.22 15.01 29.20
N LEU A 16 24.53 15.99 29.79
CA LEU A 16 23.26 16.50 29.26
C LEU A 16 23.44 17.21 27.92
N ILE A 17 24.52 17.98 27.75
CA ILE A 17 24.85 18.61 26.46
C ILE A 17 25.18 17.55 25.42
N LEU A 18 25.98 16.52 25.75
CA LEU A 18 26.29 15.45 24.81
C LEU A 18 25.02 14.70 24.38
N TRP A 19 24.13 14.41 25.33
CA TRP A 19 22.85 13.76 25.05
C TRP A 19 21.95 14.65 24.19
N PHE A 20 21.88 15.96 24.47
CA PHE A 20 21.10 16.91 23.68
C PHE A 20 21.66 17.07 22.26
N VAL A 21 22.99 17.07 22.10
CA VAL A 21 23.68 17.11 20.80
C VAL A 21 23.43 15.82 20.02
N ILE A 22 23.49 14.64 20.65
CA ILE A 22 23.14 13.36 20.01
C ILE A 22 21.66 13.37 19.58
N VAL A 23 20.75 13.85 20.42
CA VAL A 23 19.32 13.96 20.09
C VAL A 23 19.08 14.97 18.96
N LEU A 24 19.82 16.09 18.92
CA LEU A 24 19.78 17.06 17.82
C LEU A 24 20.34 16.50 16.50
N PHE A 25 21.45 15.77 16.55
CA PHE A 25 22.00 15.08 15.37
C PHE A 25 21.15 13.87 14.93
N CYS A 26 20.35 13.28 15.82
CA CYS A 26 19.35 12.27 15.46
C CYS A 26 18.01 12.88 15.01
N ALA A 27 17.76 14.17 15.27
CA ALA A 27 16.55 14.89 14.88
C ALA A 27 16.68 15.62 13.52
N ASP A 28 17.90 15.76 13.00
CA ASP A 28 18.10 16.04 11.58
C ASP A 28 17.74 14.77 10.79
N GLY A 29 16.45 14.67 10.47
CA GLY A 29 15.90 13.69 9.56
C GLY A 29 16.47 13.88 8.16
N LEU A 30 17.68 13.39 7.92
CA LEU A 30 17.96 12.73 6.66
C LEU A 30 16.99 11.54 6.64
N ARG A 31 15.87 11.67 5.92
CA ARG A 31 15.09 10.49 5.52
C ARG A 31 16.09 9.57 4.84
N ALA A 32 16.57 8.55 5.55
CA ALA A 32 17.40 7.54 4.95
C ALA A 32 16.56 6.95 3.81
N GLU A 33 16.96 7.22 2.58
CA GLU A 33 16.35 6.58 1.41
C GLU A 33 16.51 5.08 1.63
N MET A 34 15.43 4.41 2.02
CA MET A 34 15.49 2.97 2.23
C MET A 34 15.71 2.33 0.86
N GLY A 35 16.78 1.55 0.74
CA GLY A 35 17.00 0.71 -0.44
C GLY A 35 15.99 -0.41 -0.55
N THR A 36 16.21 -1.26 -1.54
CA THR A 36 15.44 -2.49 -1.75
C THR A 36 15.41 -3.33 -0.47
N THR A 37 14.26 -3.92 -0.15
CA THR A 37 14.09 -4.76 1.04
C THR A 37 15.13 -5.88 1.07
N PRO A 38 15.92 -6.03 2.15
CA PRO A 38 16.89 -7.11 2.28
C PRO A 38 16.25 -8.48 2.06
N ASN A 39 16.95 -9.37 1.35
CA ASN A 39 16.47 -10.72 1.01
C ASN A 39 15.19 -10.76 0.16
N LEU A 40 14.92 -9.71 -0.65
CA LEU A 40 13.72 -9.57 -1.47
C LEU A 40 13.30 -10.87 -2.18
N LYS A 41 14.24 -11.53 -2.89
CA LYS A 41 13.99 -12.80 -3.59
C LYS A 41 13.40 -13.87 -2.68
N HIS A 42 14.07 -14.13 -1.56
CA HIS A 42 13.67 -15.16 -0.61
C HIS A 42 12.30 -14.86 0.01
N ILE A 43 12.04 -13.59 0.32
CA ILE A 43 10.75 -13.16 0.89
C ILE A 43 9.62 -13.36 -0.12
N VAL A 44 9.79 -12.88 -1.36
CA VAL A 44 8.77 -12.96 -2.42
C VAL A 44 8.46 -14.41 -2.78
N ILE A 45 9.48 -15.24 -2.99
CA ILE A 45 9.31 -16.66 -3.30
C ILE A 45 8.69 -17.41 -2.11
N GLY A 46 9.17 -17.15 -0.89
CA GLY A 46 8.62 -17.76 0.33
C GLY A 46 7.14 -17.42 0.53
N ARG A 47 6.75 -16.16 0.28
CA ARG A 47 5.34 -15.73 0.32
C ARG A 47 4.51 -16.38 -0.77
N CYS A 48 5.05 -16.54 -1.98
CA CYS A 48 4.36 -17.29 -3.04
C CYS A 48 4.07 -18.73 -2.61
N TYR A 49 5.08 -19.46 -2.11
CA TYR A 49 4.88 -20.83 -1.63
C TYR A 49 3.90 -20.91 -0.45
N SER A 50 3.98 -19.97 0.49
CA SER A 50 3.01 -19.84 1.58
C SER A 50 1.58 -19.67 1.04
N TYR A 51 1.40 -18.78 0.05
CA TYR A 51 0.10 -18.51 -0.54
C TYR A 51 -0.51 -19.75 -1.20
N ILE A 52 0.24 -20.42 -2.08
CA ILE A 52 -0.27 -21.57 -2.84
C ILE A 52 -0.48 -22.81 -1.96
N THR A 53 0.15 -22.86 -0.79
CA THR A 53 0.01 -23.97 0.16
C THR A 53 -1.10 -23.73 1.17
N LEU A 54 -1.19 -22.51 1.72
CA LEU A 54 -2.02 -22.20 2.89
C LEU A 54 -3.26 -21.36 2.59
N VAL A 55 -3.20 -20.48 1.58
CA VAL A 55 -4.29 -19.54 1.27
C VAL A 55 -5.14 -20.06 0.12
N CYS A 56 -4.51 -20.51 -0.96
CA CYS A 56 -5.17 -21.06 -2.14
C CYS A 56 -4.57 -22.44 -2.49
N PRO A 57 -4.79 -23.46 -1.63
CA PRO A 57 -4.37 -24.82 -1.92
C PRO A 57 -5.04 -25.28 -3.22
N ASN A 58 -4.26 -25.87 -4.14
CA ASN A 58 -4.61 -26.26 -5.53
C ASN A 58 -4.26 -25.25 -6.63
N SER A 59 -3.68 -24.11 -6.30
CA SER A 59 -3.14 -23.24 -7.35
C SER A 59 -1.80 -23.75 -7.88
N SER A 60 -1.64 -23.77 -9.21
CA SER A 60 -0.46 -24.31 -9.90
C SER A 60 0.49 -23.21 -10.37
N TYR A 61 0.75 -22.22 -9.53
CA TYR A 61 1.66 -21.12 -9.87
C TYR A 61 3.12 -21.55 -9.75
N ASP A 62 3.95 -21.17 -10.72
CA ASP A 62 5.40 -21.33 -10.66
C ASP A 62 6.02 -20.10 -10.00
N CYS A 63 6.35 -20.23 -8.71
CA CYS A 63 6.91 -19.13 -7.91
C CYS A 63 8.27 -18.63 -8.42
N GLU A 64 9.10 -19.49 -9.02
CA GLU A 64 10.40 -19.10 -9.58
C GLU A 64 10.21 -18.37 -10.90
N GLU A 65 9.26 -18.80 -11.73
CA GLU A 65 8.89 -18.06 -12.95
C GLU A 65 8.35 -16.67 -12.63
N ILE A 66 7.43 -16.55 -11.67
CA ILE A 66 6.87 -15.24 -11.28
C ILE A 66 8.00 -14.32 -10.79
N TRP A 67 8.92 -14.82 -9.97
CA TRP A 67 10.08 -14.06 -9.52
C TRP A 67 10.96 -13.63 -10.70
N ARG A 68 11.26 -14.54 -11.63
CA ARG A 68 12.11 -14.25 -12.80
C ARG A 68 11.50 -13.14 -13.67
N GLU A 69 10.19 -13.21 -13.96
CA GLU A 69 9.52 -12.17 -14.75
C GLU A 69 9.43 -10.83 -14.01
N PHE A 70 9.26 -10.85 -12.69
CA PHE A 70 9.33 -9.67 -11.84
C PHE A 70 10.73 -9.02 -11.89
N GLU A 71 11.76 -9.83 -11.66
CA GLU A 71 13.16 -9.39 -11.63
C GLU A 71 13.57 -8.77 -12.96
N GLU A 72 13.20 -9.43 -14.07
CA GLU A 72 13.44 -8.95 -15.43
C GLU A 72 12.78 -7.58 -15.70
N ALA A 73 11.55 -7.36 -15.19
CA ALA A 73 10.84 -6.10 -15.35
C ALA A 73 11.54 -4.92 -14.66
N VAL A 74 12.20 -5.17 -13.53
CA VAL A 74 12.90 -4.15 -12.74
C VAL A 74 14.34 -3.95 -13.24
N MET A 75 15.11 -5.02 -13.43
CA MET A 75 16.55 -4.94 -13.66
C MET A 75 16.94 -4.42 -15.05
N ARG A 76 16.10 -4.62 -16.07
CA ARG A 76 16.39 -4.15 -17.44
C ARG A 76 16.14 -2.66 -17.65
N LYS A 77 15.79 -1.93 -16.59
CA LYS A 77 15.42 -0.51 -16.61
C LYS A 77 16.29 0.25 -15.61
N SER A 78 16.38 1.56 -15.81
CA SER A 78 16.92 2.45 -14.78
C SER A 78 15.87 2.67 -13.68
N ARG A 79 16.33 3.03 -12.47
CA ARG A 79 15.53 3.13 -11.24
C ARG A 79 14.19 3.87 -11.34
N CYS A 80 14.03 4.81 -12.28
CA CYS A 80 12.81 5.62 -12.46
C CYS A 80 12.12 5.46 -13.83
N ASN A 81 12.38 4.36 -14.52
CA ASN A 81 11.85 4.08 -15.85
C ASN A 81 11.21 2.69 -15.98
N VAL A 82 10.62 2.20 -14.89
CA VAL A 82 9.88 0.93 -14.86
C VAL A 82 8.40 1.23 -15.03
N LYS A 83 7.85 0.94 -16.21
CA LYS A 83 6.46 1.24 -16.58
C LYS A 83 5.56 0.07 -16.21
N ILE A 84 4.26 0.36 -16.05
CA ILE A 84 3.20 -0.64 -15.84
C ILE A 84 3.35 -1.84 -16.79
N LYS A 85 3.51 -1.57 -18.10
CA LYS A 85 3.62 -2.60 -19.15
C LYS A 85 4.84 -3.51 -19.02
N ASP A 86 5.87 -3.09 -18.29
CA ASP A 86 7.08 -3.90 -18.11
C ASP A 86 6.79 -5.11 -17.20
N TYR A 87 5.82 -5.02 -16.28
CA TYR A 87 5.35 -6.15 -15.47
C TYR A 87 4.37 -7.08 -16.18
N LYS A 88 4.04 -6.85 -17.46
CA LYS A 88 2.98 -7.61 -18.16
C LYS A 88 3.21 -9.13 -18.11
N ARG A 89 4.45 -9.58 -18.27
CA ARG A 89 4.78 -11.02 -18.23
C ARG A 89 4.58 -11.62 -16.84
N MET A 90 4.99 -10.93 -15.79
CA MET A 90 4.74 -11.32 -14.40
C MET A 90 3.23 -11.47 -14.12
N PHE A 91 2.41 -10.53 -14.60
CA PHE A 91 0.95 -10.62 -14.45
C PHE A 91 0.31 -11.72 -15.29
N HIS A 92 0.89 -12.08 -16.44
CA HIS A 92 0.44 -13.24 -17.21
C HIS A 92 0.73 -14.57 -16.51
N ALA A 93 1.79 -14.63 -15.67
CA ALA A 93 2.12 -15.80 -14.87
C ALA A 93 1.30 -15.91 -13.56
N THR A 94 0.47 -14.91 -13.25
CA THR A 94 -0.33 -14.86 -12.01
C THR A 94 -1.85 -14.71 -12.27
N PRO A 95 -2.46 -15.48 -13.19
CA PRO A 95 -3.89 -15.37 -13.45
C PRO A 95 -4.69 -15.85 -12.24
N GLN A 96 -5.49 -14.96 -11.65
CA GLN A 96 -6.30 -15.28 -10.47
C GLN A 96 -7.77 -14.91 -10.69
N THR A 97 -8.67 -15.84 -10.35
CA THR A 97 -10.10 -15.58 -10.27
C THR A 97 -10.47 -15.13 -8.87
N LEU A 98 -11.14 -13.98 -8.76
CA LEU A 98 -11.62 -13.44 -7.48
C LEU A 98 -13.09 -13.80 -7.26
N THR A 99 -13.48 -13.96 -6.01
CA THR A 99 -14.87 -14.27 -5.66
C THR A 99 -15.72 -13.00 -5.72
N CYS A 100 -16.80 -13.00 -6.52
CA CYS A 100 -17.74 -11.88 -6.56
C CYS A 100 -18.35 -11.59 -5.19
N GLY A 101 -18.74 -10.33 -4.96
CA GLY A 101 -19.43 -9.93 -3.73
C GLY A 101 -18.53 -9.76 -2.50
N LYS A 102 -17.21 -9.94 -2.64
CA LYS A 102 -16.27 -9.98 -1.51
C LYS A 102 -15.13 -8.96 -1.57
N LEU A 103 -15.01 -8.17 -2.62
CA LEU A 103 -13.85 -7.28 -2.77
C LEU A 103 -14.01 -6.03 -1.90
N LEU A 104 -12.95 -5.71 -1.16
CA LEU A 104 -12.85 -4.50 -0.35
C LEU A 104 -11.69 -3.63 -0.86
N PHE A 105 -12.04 -2.40 -1.20
CA PHE A 105 -11.11 -1.33 -1.55
C PHE A 105 -10.93 -0.42 -0.34
N TRP A 106 -9.74 0.13 -0.18
CA TRP A 106 -9.43 0.99 0.95
C TRP A 106 -8.45 2.09 0.51
N SER A 107 -8.56 3.28 1.10
CA SER A 107 -7.73 4.43 0.75
C SER A 107 -7.37 5.22 2.01
N LYS A 108 -6.06 5.30 2.30
CA LYS A 108 -5.52 5.95 3.52
C LYS A 108 -6.09 5.33 4.82
N THR A 109 -6.47 4.07 4.77
CA THR A 109 -7.18 3.34 5.83
C THR A 109 -6.54 1.99 6.11
N ARG A 110 -5.23 1.83 5.92
CA ARG A 110 -4.55 0.52 6.04
C ARG A 110 -4.77 -0.14 7.40
N GLU A 111 -4.48 0.59 8.48
CA GLU A 111 -4.64 0.09 9.86
C GLU A 111 -6.11 -0.21 10.17
N LEU A 112 -7.00 0.71 9.79
CA LEU A 112 -8.45 0.54 9.89
C LEU A 112 -8.93 -0.72 9.16
N MET A 113 -8.45 -0.93 7.93
CA MET A 113 -8.78 -2.07 7.09
C MET A 113 -8.38 -3.37 7.76
N HIS A 114 -7.18 -3.47 8.33
CA HIS A 114 -6.75 -4.68 9.02
C HIS A 114 -7.68 -5.03 10.19
N SER A 115 -8.08 -4.04 11.00
CA SER A 115 -9.07 -4.24 12.07
C SER A 115 -10.44 -4.66 11.53
N TYR A 116 -10.94 -3.98 10.50
CA TYR A 116 -12.25 -4.24 9.91
C TYR A 116 -12.33 -5.62 9.23
N ALA A 117 -11.30 -5.99 8.47
CA ALA A 117 -11.19 -7.29 7.81
C ALA A 117 -11.05 -8.43 8.82
N ALA A 118 -10.30 -8.23 9.92
CA ALA A 118 -10.16 -9.23 10.97
C ALA A 118 -11.48 -9.55 11.67
N VAL A 119 -12.35 -8.54 11.87
CA VAL A 119 -13.67 -8.69 12.49
C VAL A 119 -14.67 -9.33 11.53
N THR A 120 -14.67 -8.92 10.26
CA THR A 120 -15.68 -9.38 9.29
C THR A 120 -15.33 -10.72 8.64
N ARG A 121 -14.03 -11.04 8.46
CA ARG A 121 -13.47 -12.23 7.78
C ARG A 121 -14.13 -12.60 6.44
N ARG A 122 -14.79 -11.63 5.80
CA ARG A 122 -15.67 -11.85 4.63
C ARG A 122 -15.15 -11.21 3.37
N PHE A 123 -14.18 -10.32 3.50
CA PHE A 123 -13.67 -9.53 2.39
C PHE A 123 -12.27 -9.97 1.96
N TRP A 124 -11.97 -9.66 0.70
CA TRP A 124 -10.66 -9.81 0.09
C TRP A 124 -10.19 -8.41 -0.31
N THR A 125 -9.03 -8.00 0.16
CA THR A 125 -8.37 -6.80 -0.34
C THR A 125 -7.38 -7.16 -1.46
N LEU A 126 -6.75 -6.14 -2.04
CA LEU A 126 -5.69 -6.36 -3.02
C LEU A 126 -4.54 -7.18 -2.41
N GLU A 127 -4.19 -6.93 -1.15
CA GLU A 127 -3.14 -7.63 -0.41
C GLU A 127 -3.43 -9.11 -0.19
N ASP A 128 -4.69 -9.55 -0.30
CA ASP A 128 -5.08 -10.96 -0.20
C ASP A 128 -4.99 -11.71 -1.54
N THR A 129 -4.73 -11.01 -2.66
CA THR A 129 -4.44 -11.65 -3.95
C THR A 129 -3.02 -12.24 -3.97
N LEU A 130 -2.69 -13.13 -4.91
CA LEU A 130 -1.34 -13.70 -4.99
C LEU A 130 -0.27 -12.61 -5.11
N VAL A 131 -0.44 -11.67 -6.06
CA VAL A 131 0.51 -10.58 -6.29
C VAL A 131 0.55 -9.65 -5.07
N GLY A 132 -0.60 -9.27 -4.53
CA GLY A 132 -0.65 -8.45 -3.32
C GLY A 132 0.09 -9.10 -2.16
N TYR A 133 -0.19 -10.37 -1.88
CA TYR A 133 0.41 -11.12 -0.79
C TYR A 133 1.93 -11.24 -0.94
N MET A 134 2.42 -11.54 -2.14
CA MET A 134 3.85 -11.63 -2.44
C MET A 134 4.59 -10.33 -2.16
N PHE A 135 4.05 -9.19 -2.61
CA PHE A 135 4.75 -7.90 -2.63
C PHE A 135 4.34 -6.92 -1.52
N ASN A 136 3.37 -7.28 -0.66
CA ASN A 136 2.87 -6.41 0.40
C ASN A 136 4.00 -5.90 1.33
N ASP A 137 4.05 -4.59 1.58
CA ASP A 137 5.07 -3.92 2.40
C ASP A 137 6.53 -4.05 1.93
N LEU A 138 6.77 -4.53 0.71
CA LEU A 138 8.13 -4.60 0.15
C LEU A 138 8.45 -3.35 -0.66
N ILE A 139 9.73 -2.97 -0.65
CA ILE A 139 10.31 -1.87 -1.43
C ILE A 139 11.36 -2.46 -2.35
N TRP A 140 11.41 -1.98 -3.59
CA TRP A 140 12.42 -2.40 -4.55
C TRP A 140 12.69 -1.33 -5.60
N CYS A 141 13.94 -1.29 -6.05
CA CYS A 141 14.36 -0.54 -7.22
C CYS A 141 15.61 -1.16 -7.83
N GLY A 142 15.80 -0.99 -9.14
CA GLY A 142 17.08 -1.27 -9.78
C GLY A 142 18.10 -0.17 -9.49
N GLN A 143 19.35 -0.42 -9.83
CA GLN A 143 20.37 0.63 -9.84
C GLN A 143 20.10 1.69 -10.94
N GLU A 144 20.87 2.79 -10.90
CA GLU A 144 20.81 3.82 -11.94
C GLU A 144 21.17 3.25 -13.33
N GLU A 145 22.25 2.47 -13.36
CA GLU A 145 22.66 1.70 -14.53
C GLU A 145 21.82 0.41 -14.65
N LYS A 146 21.39 0.12 -15.88
CA LYS A 146 20.64 -1.10 -16.20
C LYS A 146 21.49 -2.35 -15.96
N ASP A 147 20.82 -3.47 -15.71
CA ASP A 147 21.41 -4.81 -15.62
C ASP A 147 22.46 -4.98 -14.51
N ARG A 148 22.54 -4.04 -13.56
CA ARG A 148 23.41 -4.13 -12.37
C ARG A 148 22.74 -4.79 -11.16
N GLY A 149 21.44 -5.07 -11.26
CA GLY A 149 20.63 -5.65 -10.20
C GLY A 149 19.88 -4.63 -9.34
N PHE A 150 19.44 -5.07 -8.16
CA PHE A 150 18.74 -4.23 -7.19
C PHE A 150 19.68 -3.26 -6.47
N ASP A 151 19.18 -2.07 -6.14
CA ASP A 151 19.86 -1.13 -5.26
C ASP A 151 19.37 -1.34 -3.82
N PHE A 152 20.23 -1.89 -2.96
CA PHE A 152 19.94 -2.11 -1.54
C PHE A 152 20.34 -0.92 -0.65
N ASN A 153 21.00 0.09 -1.22
CA ASN A 153 21.46 1.26 -0.46
C ASN A 153 20.43 2.39 -0.47
N SER A 154 19.82 2.66 -1.63
CA SER A 154 18.83 3.74 -1.77
C SER A 154 17.82 3.43 -2.88
N CYS A 155 16.54 3.62 -2.57
CA CYS A 155 15.48 3.72 -3.57
C CYS A 155 14.88 5.12 -3.60
N PRO A 156 14.47 5.60 -4.78
CA PRO A 156 13.88 6.93 -4.90
C PRO A 156 12.53 6.97 -4.18
N ASP A 157 12.18 8.11 -3.59
CA ASP A 157 10.84 8.31 -3.01
C ASP A 157 9.78 8.16 -4.11
N TRP A 158 8.60 7.61 -3.79
CA TRP A 158 7.60 7.24 -4.81
C TRP A 158 7.08 8.44 -5.61
N SER A 159 7.07 9.62 -4.99
CA SER A 159 6.64 10.88 -5.63
C SER A 159 7.71 11.50 -6.54
N THR A 160 8.96 11.06 -6.44
CA THR A 160 10.06 11.61 -7.25
C THR A 160 10.03 11.12 -8.69
N CYS A 161 9.39 9.98 -8.94
CA CYS A 161 9.45 9.29 -10.23
C CYS A 161 8.07 8.92 -10.76
N VAL A 162 7.77 9.36 -11.98
CA VAL A 162 6.50 9.03 -12.67
C VAL A 162 6.38 7.52 -12.92
N ASN A 163 7.48 6.87 -13.28
CA ASN A 163 7.55 5.42 -13.55
C ASN A 163 8.37 4.71 -12.46
N HIS A 164 7.99 4.95 -11.20
CA HIS A 164 8.59 4.26 -10.06
C HIS A 164 8.22 2.75 -10.09
N PRO A 165 9.18 1.83 -9.90
CA PRO A 165 8.96 0.39 -10.02
C PRO A 165 7.86 -0.14 -9.12
N VAL A 166 7.86 0.26 -7.84
CA VAL A 166 6.85 -0.19 -6.88
C VAL A 166 5.46 0.35 -7.23
N TYR A 167 5.34 1.66 -7.49
CA TYR A 167 4.10 2.29 -7.94
C TYR A 167 3.53 1.66 -9.21
N SER A 168 4.37 1.37 -10.20
CA SER A 168 3.95 0.73 -11.46
C SER A 168 3.36 -0.67 -11.25
N LEU A 169 3.93 -1.48 -10.34
CA LEU A 169 3.38 -2.79 -10.00
C LEU A 169 2.03 -2.64 -9.30
N TRP A 170 1.95 -1.82 -8.25
CA TRP A 170 0.70 -1.61 -7.50
C TRP A 170 -0.39 -1.01 -8.37
N ARG A 171 -0.04 -0.12 -9.30
CA ARG A 171 -1.00 0.45 -10.25
C ARG A 171 -1.57 -0.64 -11.16
N GLN A 172 -0.75 -1.52 -11.73
CA GLN A 172 -1.26 -2.65 -12.54
C GLN A 172 -2.09 -3.63 -11.70
N ALA A 173 -1.65 -3.94 -10.47
CA ALA A 173 -2.36 -4.84 -9.56
C ALA A 173 -3.74 -4.28 -9.19
N SER A 174 -3.80 -2.99 -8.84
CA SER A 174 -5.04 -2.26 -8.52
C SER A 174 -6.00 -2.22 -9.72
N GLN A 175 -5.48 -1.99 -10.93
CA GLN A 175 -6.29 -2.06 -12.15
C GLN A 175 -6.90 -3.45 -12.36
N ASN A 176 -6.10 -4.50 -12.22
CA ASN A 176 -6.57 -5.88 -12.40
C ASN A 176 -7.61 -6.27 -11.34
N PHE A 177 -7.37 -5.90 -10.08
CA PHE A 177 -8.28 -6.16 -8.97
C PHE A 177 -9.64 -5.46 -9.16
N ALA A 178 -9.63 -4.19 -9.55
CA ALA A 178 -10.86 -3.47 -9.86
C ALA A 178 -11.56 -3.99 -11.13
N ALA A 179 -10.82 -4.32 -12.17
CA ALA A 179 -11.40 -4.88 -13.41
C ALA A 179 -12.04 -6.26 -13.18
N ALA A 180 -11.52 -7.04 -12.23
CA ALA A 180 -12.07 -8.33 -11.83
C ALA A 180 -13.26 -8.22 -10.85
N ALA A 181 -13.61 -7.02 -10.40
CA ALA A 181 -14.68 -6.83 -9.43
C ALA A 181 -16.06 -7.14 -10.02
N CYS A 182 -16.85 -7.91 -9.27
CA CYS A 182 -18.21 -8.28 -9.61
C CYS A 182 -19.10 -8.43 -8.37
N GLY A 183 -20.41 -8.28 -8.54
CA GLY A 183 -21.36 -8.28 -7.43
C GLY A 183 -21.22 -7.05 -6.54
N ASN A 184 -21.45 -7.24 -5.24
CA ASN A 184 -21.29 -6.17 -4.26
C ASN A 184 -19.81 -5.94 -3.91
N ILE A 185 -19.38 -4.68 -3.90
CA ILE A 185 -18.06 -4.30 -3.41
C ILE A 185 -18.18 -3.40 -2.19
N THR A 186 -17.12 -3.31 -1.40
CA THR A 186 -17.01 -2.40 -0.25
C THR A 186 -15.86 -1.44 -0.46
N VAL A 187 -16.05 -0.17 -0.10
CA VAL A 187 -15.00 0.86 -0.08
C VAL A 187 -14.91 1.41 1.34
N LEU A 188 -13.73 1.30 1.95
CA LEU A 188 -13.48 1.74 3.32
C LEU A 188 -12.64 3.03 3.35
N LEU A 189 -13.22 4.09 3.90
CA LEU A 189 -12.64 5.44 3.94
C LEU A 189 -12.60 5.96 5.39
N ASN A 190 -11.65 6.87 5.65
CA ASN A 190 -11.43 7.42 6.99
C ASN A 190 -12.21 8.73 7.15
N GLY A 191 -13.20 8.76 8.04
CA GLY A 191 -13.99 9.95 8.37
C GLY A 191 -13.23 11.01 9.17
N SER A 192 -12.07 10.64 9.77
CA SER A 192 -11.28 11.50 10.65
C SER A 192 -10.11 12.20 9.98
N ILE A 193 -10.03 12.18 8.64
CA ILE A 193 -9.02 12.91 7.87
C ILE A 193 -9.69 13.77 6.82
N GLU A 194 -9.08 14.90 6.46
CA GLU A 194 -9.52 15.67 5.30
C GLU A 194 -9.23 14.93 3.99
N ASN A 195 -10.09 15.09 2.99
CA ASN A 195 -9.94 14.49 1.66
C ASN A 195 -9.80 12.96 1.76
N ALA A 196 -10.72 12.34 2.51
CA ALA A 196 -10.83 10.89 2.65
C ALA A 196 -10.90 10.20 1.29
N PHE A 197 -11.72 10.75 0.39
CA PHE A 197 -11.66 10.47 -1.03
C PHE A 197 -10.74 11.47 -1.75
N ASN A 198 -9.92 10.98 -2.68
CA ASN A 198 -9.09 11.83 -3.52
C ASN A 198 -8.96 11.20 -4.90
N ARG A 199 -9.31 11.96 -5.96
CA ARG A 199 -9.20 11.50 -7.34
C ARG A 199 -7.79 11.16 -7.82
N LYS A 200 -6.77 11.64 -7.11
CA LYS A 200 -5.36 11.34 -7.39
C LYS A 200 -4.84 10.13 -6.60
N SER A 201 -5.65 9.51 -5.71
CA SER A 201 -5.25 8.29 -4.99
C SER A 201 -5.35 7.06 -5.90
N MET A 202 -4.75 5.93 -5.48
CA MET A 202 -4.87 4.66 -6.18
C MET A 202 -6.34 4.26 -6.34
N PHE A 203 -7.12 4.36 -5.26
CA PHE A 203 -8.55 4.13 -5.34
C PHE A 203 -9.25 5.09 -6.31
N GLY A 204 -9.06 6.40 -6.15
CA GLY A 204 -9.84 7.39 -6.88
C GLY A 204 -9.50 7.51 -8.37
N GLY A 205 -8.24 7.31 -8.76
CA GLY A 205 -7.76 7.52 -10.14
C GLY A 205 -7.36 6.24 -10.89
N VAL A 206 -7.40 5.08 -10.23
CA VAL A 206 -7.02 3.81 -10.86
C VAL A 206 -8.10 2.77 -10.66
N GLU A 207 -8.41 2.43 -9.42
CA GLU A 207 -9.35 1.35 -9.10
C GLU A 207 -10.77 1.74 -9.50
N LEU A 208 -11.23 2.91 -9.04
CA LEU A 208 -12.57 3.41 -9.34
C LEU A 208 -12.78 3.40 -10.84
N ASP A 209 -11.91 4.04 -11.62
CA ASP A 209 -12.03 4.15 -13.08
C ASP A 209 -12.02 2.79 -13.79
N SER A 210 -11.36 1.78 -13.22
CA SER A 210 -11.30 0.41 -13.75
C SER A 210 -12.52 -0.46 -13.39
N LEU A 211 -13.39 -0.02 -12.48
CA LEU A 211 -14.63 -0.73 -12.16
C LEU A 211 -15.61 -0.72 -13.34
N ASN A 212 -16.22 -1.88 -13.60
CA ASN A 212 -17.24 -2.05 -14.63
C ASN A 212 -18.66 -2.00 -14.03
N PRO A 213 -19.49 -0.99 -14.35
CA PRO A 213 -20.84 -0.85 -13.80
C PRO A 213 -21.82 -1.94 -14.25
N ARG A 214 -21.46 -2.77 -15.23
CA ARG A 214 -22.26 -3.95 -15.62
C ARG A 214 -21.96 -5.19 -14.78
N MET A 215 -20.80 -5.24 -14.13
CA MET A 215 -20.35 -6.39 -13.34
C MET A 215 -20.53 -6.12 -11.85
N VAL A 216 -20.37 -4.87 -11.42
CA VAL A 216 -20.55 -4.44 -10.03
C VAL A 216 -22.01 -4.06 -9.81
N ASP A 217 -22.70 -4.87 -9.02
CA ASP A 217 -24.12 -4.69 -8.72
C ASP A 217 -24.35 -3.51 -7.76
N HIS A 218 -23.46 -3.33 -6.78
CA HIS A 218 -23.61 -2.32 -5.73
C HIS A 218 -22.29 -1.94 -5.05
N VAL A 219 -22.10 -0.65 -4.77
CA VAL A 219 -20.93 -0.10 -4.06
C VAL A 219 -21.30 0.30 -2.64
N ASN A 220 -20.77 -0.41 -1.65
CA ASN A 220 -20.98 -0.10 -0.23
C ASN A 220 -19.85 0.81 0.28
N ILE A 221 -20.13 2.09 0.47
CA ILE A 221 -19.19 3.04 1.07
C ILE A 221 -19.32 2.96 2.58
N LYS A 222 -18.20 2.69 3.25
CA LYS A 222 -18.06 2.67 4.70
C LYS A 222 -17.12 3.81 5.09
N VAL A 223 -17.67 4.85 5.69
CA VAL A 223 -16.88 5.95 6.26
C VAL A 223 -16.75 5.67 7.74
N VAL A 224 -15.52 5.47 8.20
CA VAL A 224 -15.24 5.13 9.60
C VAL A 224 -14.41 6.24 10.23
N ALA A 225 -14.93 6.81 11.31
CA ALA A 225 -14.20 7.77 12.12
C ALA A 225 -13.52 7.08 13.31
N ASN A 226 -12.40 7.64 13.75
CA ASN A 226 -11.77 7.24 15.01
C ASN A 226 -12.62 7.77 16.17
N LEU A 227 -12.85 6.97 17.22
CA LEU A 227 -13.67 7.37 18.39
C LEU A 227 -13.26 8.71 19.02
N GLU A 228 -11.97 8.96 19.10
CA GLU A 228 -11.39 10.18 19.68
C GLU A 228 -10.94 11.19 18.62
N GLY A 229 -11.14 10.87 17.33
CA GLY A 229 -10.75 11.71 16.21
C GLY A 229 -11.82 12.74 15.84
N PRO A 230 -11.46 13.80 15.11
CA PRO A 230 -12.45 14.70 14.54
C PRO A 230 -13.32 13.97 13.52
N PHE A 231 -14.55 14.43 13.32
CA PHE A 231 -15.43 13.96 12.26
C PHE A 231 -15.39 14.99 11.12
N LEU A 232 -14.54 14.76 10.12
CA LEU A 232 -14.24 15.72 9.04
C LEU A 232 -14.92 15.37 7.72
N GLU A 233 -15.15 14.08 7.49
CA GLU A 233 -15.67 13.51 6.26
C GLU A 233 -16.82 12.57 6.58
N SER A 234 -17.91 12.64 5.83
CA SER A 234 -19.12 11.85 6.06
C SER A 234 -19.89 11.58 4.79
N CYS A 235 -20.87 10.68 4.83
CA CYS A 235 -21.74 10.40 3.68
C CYS A 235 -22.48 11.63 3.12
N THR A 236 -22.56 12.71 3.88
CA THR A 236 -23.22 13.96 3.48
C THR A 236 -22.28 15.17 3.40
N GLN A 237 -20.98 15.01 3.64
CA GLN A 237 -20.03 16.11 3.74
C GLN A 237 -18.65 15.76 3.19
N GLY A 238 -17.98 16.76 2.60
CA GLY A 238 -16.59 16.66 2.18
C GLY A 238 -16.40 15.89 0.88
N SER A 239 -15.22 15.31 0.71
CA SER A 239 -14.82 14.55 -0.47
C SER A 239 -15.62 13.27 -0.69
N ILE A 240 -16.30 12.73 0.33
CA ILE A 240 -17.20 11.58 0.15
C ILE A 240 -18.38 11.91 -0.78
N VAL A 241 -18.87 13.14 -0.75
CA VAL A 241 -19.92 13.62 -1.68
C VAL A 241 -19.39 13.59 -3.12
N ASP A 242 -18.13 13.93 -3.34
CA ASP A 242 -17.51 13.84 -4.66
C ASP A 242 -17.43 12.39 -5.17
N LEU A 243 -17.10 11.44 -4.29
CA LEU A 243 -17.15 10.01 -4.63
C LEU A 243 -18.56 9.58 -5.03
N ILE A 244 -19.57 9.98 -4.27
CA ILE A 244 -20.98 9.68 -4.56
C ILE A 244 -21.37 10.23 -5.93
N ASN A 245 -21.04 11.48 -6.22
CA ASN A 245 -21.31 12.10 -7.53
C ASN A 245 -20.66 11.32 -8.68
N VAL A 246 -19.45 10.80 -8.47
CA VAL A 246 -18.75 9.97 -9.46
C VAL A 246 -19.48 8.65 -9.69
N LEU A 247 -19.89 7.97 -8.62
CA LEU A 247 -20.60 6.70 -8.71
C LEU A 247 -21.94 6.87 -9.42
N GLN A 248 -22.70 7.91 -9.08
CA GLN A 248 -23.94 8.28 -9.75
C GLN A 248 -23.72 8.54 -11.24
N THR A 249 -22.75 9.40 -11.59
CA THR A 249 -22.45 9.76 -12.99
C THR A 249 -22.07 8.54 -13.82
N ARG A 250 -21.41 7.55 -13.22
CA ARG A 250 -21.00 6.32 -13.89
C ARG A 250 -22.04 5.20 -13.84
N GLY A 251 -23.22 5.47 -13.27
CA GLY A 251 -24.36 4.55 -13.24
C GLY A 251 -24.26 3.42 -12.22
N PHE A 252 -23.40 3.55 -11.20
CA PHE A 252 -23.34 2.58 -10.11
C PHE A 252 -24.50 2.78 -9.13
N ARG A 253 -25.02 1.67 -8.60
CA ARG A 253 -25.81 1.68 -7.38
C ARG A 253 -24.87 1.74 -6.20
N TRP A 254 -25.23 2.50 -5.17
CA TRP A 254 -24.38 2.70 -4.02
C TRP A 254 -25.20 2.93 -2.76
N THR A 255 -24.56 2.69 -1.62
CA THR A 255 -25.02 3.09 -0.30
C THR A 255 -23.83 3.61 0.47
N CYS A 256 -24.04 4.66 1.27
CA CYS A 256 -23.02 5.17 2.17
C CYS A 256 -23.51 5.07 3.60
N THR A 257 -22.65 4.60 4.50
CA THR A 257 -22.92 4.62 5.94
C THR A 257 -21.74 5.20 6.70
N ASP A 258 -22.04 6.16 7.56
CA ASP A 258 -21.13 6.62 8.60
C ASP A 258 -21.17 5.65 9.77
N SER A 259 -20.01 5.33 10.34
CA SER A 259 -19.89 4.46 11.51
C SER A 259 -18.71 4.91 12.36
N ASP A 260 -18.88 4.80 13.68
CA ASP A 260 -17.79 4.92 14.63
C ASP A 260 -17.25 3.51 14.93
N LEU A 261 -15.94 3.40 15.15
CA LEU A 261 -15.26 2.11 15.34
C LEU A 261 -15.08 1.74 16.81
#